data_AF-A0A1F8X2Y7-F1
#
_entry.id   AF-A0A1F8X2Y7-F1
#
_cell.length_a   1.000
_cell.length_b   1.000
_cell.length_c   1.000
_cell.angle_alpha   90.00
_cell.angle_beta   90.00
_cell.angle_gamma   90.00
#
_symmetry.space_group_name_H-M   'P 1'
#
loop_
_entity.id
_entity.type
_entity.pdbx_description
1 polymer ?
#
loop_
_entity_poly.entity_id
_entity_poly.type
_entity_poly.pdbx_seq_one_letter_code
_entity_poly.pdbx_strand_id
1 'polypeptide(L)'
;MRFIRNQKGFTLIELAIVLVVIGLILGAVLKGQDLINNAKAKRALTDAQGLSAMAHLFMDRYGRLPGDCDSDGDVNYATLNSASTAFAATAAPAFCYPPSTGAANANQQWNELIQAQLQSSAAPRDLAKNSFGGAKYLANYTTGGVAYNVVVLTDIPCYAAKAVDSNIDGTLDAGLGSVRIATGATAVTLATNAWTACTTEQTVVDVAYFYDKRPN
;
A
#
# COMPACT_ATOMS: atom_id res chain seq x y z
N MET A 1 51.74 -25.72 -45.87
CA MET A 1 51.28 -24.31 -45.98
C MET A 1 50.57 -23.93 -44.69
N ARG A 2 51.13 -22.99 -43.92
CA ARG A 2 50.56 -22.52 -42.65
C ARG A 2 49.82 -21.21 -42.92
N PHE A 3 48.49 -21.26 -42.90
CA PHE A 3 47.65 -20.06 -42.97
C PHE A 3 47.90 -19.22 -41.71
N ILE A 4 48.60 -18.09 -41.88
CA ILE A 4 48.69 -17.06 -40.83
C ILE A 4 47.31 -16.42 -40.75
N ARG A 5 46.53 -16.77 -39.73
CA ARG A 5 45.26 -16.09 -39.44
C ARG A 5 45.60 -14.67 -39.00
N ASN A 6 45.16 -13.69 -39.78
CA ASN A 6 45.33 -12.28 -39.50
C ASN A 6 44.41 -11.92 -38.32
N GLN A 7 44.92 -11.98 -37.09
CA GLN A 7 44.17 -11.50 -35.91
C GLN A 7 44.12 -9.98 -35.96
N LYS A 8 43.00 -9.44 -36.43
CA LYS A 8 42.69 -8.02 -36.33
C LYS A 8 42.43 -7.70 -34.85
N GLY A 9 43.32 -6.95 -34.22
CA GLY A 9 43.08 -6.40 -32.88
C GLY A 9 41.97 -5.36 -32.88
N PHE A 10 41.33 -5.14 -31.74
CA PHE A 10 40.34 -4.07 -31.57
C PHE A 10 41.00 -2.70 -31.73
N THR A 11 40.33 -1.80 -32.44
CA THR A 11 40.78 -0.41 -32.58
C THR A 11 40.43 0.40 -31.34
N LEU A 12 41.22 1.44 -31.06
CA LEU A 12 40.95 2.39 -29.97
C LEU A 12 39.56 3.06 -30.12
N ILE A 13 39.15 3.34 -31.35
CA ILE A 13 37.86 3.97 -31.65
C ILE A 13 36.68 3.02 -31.36
N GLU A 14 36.83 1.72 -31.67
CA GLU A 14 35.79 0.72 -31.39
C GLU A 14 35.56 0.59 -29.89
N LEU A 15 36.63 0.54 -29.08
CA LEU A 15 36.49 0.51 -27.62
C LEU A 15 35.97 1.84 -27.05
N ALA A 16 36.36 2.98 -27.62
CA ALA A 16 35.88 4.28 -27.17
C ALA A 16 34.35 4.44 -27.33
N ILE A 17 33.80 4.02 -28.48
CA ILE A 17 32.34 4.10 -28.72
C ILE A 17 31.60 3.15 -27.77
N VAL A 18 32.13 1.96 -27.53
CA VAL A 18 31.52 0.98 -26.61
C VAL A 18 31.43 1.54 -25.18
N LEU A 19 32.49 2.18 -24.68
CA LEU A 19 32.48 2.79 -23.35
C LEU A 19 31.49 3.95 -23.25
N VAL A 20 31.36 4.76 -24.31
CA VAL A 20 30.36 5.83 -24.38
C VAL A 20 28.94 5.25 -24.33
N VAL A 21 28.65 4.22 -25.12
CA VAL A 21 27.33 3.58 -25.14
C VAL A 21 26.99 2.96 -23.78
N ILE A 22 27.94 2.27 -23.14
CA ILE A 22 27.74 1.72 -21.79
C ILE A 22 27.48 2.85 -20.78
N GLY A 23 28.24 3.95 -20.84
CA GLY A 23 28.04 5.11 -19.97
C GLY A 23 26.65 5.73 -20.12
N LEU A 24 26.17 5.87 -21.37
CA LEU A 24 24.82 6.39 -21.65
C LEU A 24 23.72 5.44 -21.15
N ILE A 25 23.88 4.13 -21.35
CA ILE A 25 22.91 3.12 -20.88
C ILE A 25 22.86 3.10 -19.35
N LEU A 26 24.01 3.10 -18.67
CA LEU A 26 24.06 3.12 -17.21
C LEU A 26 23.39 4.38 -16.63
N GLY A 27 23.64 5.55 -17.23
CA GLY A 27 22.98 6.79 -16.84
C GLY A 27 21.45 6.75 -17.02
N ALA A 28 20.98 6.20 -18.15
CA ALA A 28 19.56 6.06 -18.43
C ALA A 28 18.86 5.08 -17.46
N VAL A 29 19.50 3.95 -17.13
CA VAL A 29 18.94 2.92 -16.24
C VAL A 29 18.78 3.44 -14.81
N LEU A 30 19.76 4.17 -14.28
CA LEU A 30 19.67 4.75 -12.94
C LEU A 30 18.49 5.72 -12.82
N LYS A 31 18.34 6.62 -13.81
CA LYS A 31 17.21 7.55 -13.83
C LYS A 31 15.87 6.83 -14.02
N GLY A 32 15.86 5.75 -14.81
CA GLY A 32 14.69 4.91 -15.02
C GLY A 32 14.20 4.25 -13.73
N GLN A 33 15.12 3.77 -12.87
CA GLN A 33 14.76 3.17 -11.58
C GLN A 33 14.11 4.19 -10.64
N ASP A 34 14.65 5.40 -10.55
CA ASP A 34 14.06 6.47 -9.73
C ASP A 34 12.65 6.83 -10.21
N LEU A 35 12.43 6.88 -11.52
CA LEU A 35 11.11 7.15 -12.09
C LEU A 35 10.10 6.05 -11.73
N ILE A 36 10.51 4.78 -11.81
CA ILE A 36 9.67 3.64 -11.42
C ILE A 36 9.34 3.70 -9.92
N ASN A 37 10.32 3.99 -9.06
CA ASN A 37 10.10 4.10 -7.62
C ASN A 37 9.12 5.23 -7.28
N ASN A 38 9.25 6.40 -7.91
CA ASN A 38 8.30 7.50 -7.75
C ASN A 38 6.89 7.13 -8.24
N ALA A 39 6.78 6.42 -9.36
CA ALA A 39 5.50 5.94 -9.86
C ALA A 39 4.83 4.95 -8.90
N LYS A 40 5.60 4.04 -8.30
CA LYS A 40 5.08 3.12 -7.27
C LYS A 40 4.66 3.83 -5.99
N ALA A 41 5.43 4.81 -5.52
CA ALA A 41 5.05 5.62 -4.36
C ALA A 41 3.74 6.38 -4.60
N LYS A 42 3.58 7.01 -5.78
CA LYS A 42 2.34 7.66 -6.19
C LYS A 42 1.16 6.68 -6.30
N ARG A 43 1.43 5.44 -6.74
CA ARG A 43 0.42 4.38 -6.80
C ARG A 43 -0.08 4.01 -5.41
N ALA A 44 0.81 3.86 -4.42
CA ALA A 44 0.41 3.58 -3.03
C ALA A 44 -0.44 4.70 -2.43
N LEU A 45 -0.08 5.97 -2.68
CA LEU A 45 -0.89 7.12 -2.27
C LEU A 45 -2.30 7.07 -2.90
N THR A 46 -2.36 6.84 -4.21
CA THR A 46 -3.64 6.75 -4.95
C THR A 46 -4.48 5.58 -4.46
N ASP A 47 -3.85 4.46 -4.12
CA ASP A 47 -4.53 3.28 -3.56
C ASP A 47 -5.12 3.58 -2.17
N ALA A 48 -4.41 4.30 -1.30
CA ALA A 48 -4.93 4.69 0.02
C ALA A 48 -6.08 5.70 -0.05
N GLN A 49 -5.94 6.74 -0.87
CA GLN A 49 -6.99 7.74 -1.10
C GLN A 49 -8.19 7.13 -1.83
N GLY A 50 -7.94 6.24 -2.79
CA GLY A 50 -8.99 5.53 -3.52
C GLY A 50 -9.83 4.66 -2.59
N LEU A 51 -9.19 3.93 -1.66
CA LEU A 51 -9.91 3.05 -0.75
C LEU A 51 -10.77 3.82 0.27
N SER A 52 -10.25 4.91 0.83
CA SER A 52 -11.03 5.80 1.71
C SER A 52 -12.21 6.45 0.97
N ALA A 53 -12.00 6.93 -0.27
CA ALA A 53 -13.08 7.45 -1.10
C ALA A 53 -14.15 6.39 -1.39
N MET A 54 -13.76 5.16 -1.70
CA MET A 54 -14.69 4.04 -1.92
C MET A 54 -15.46 3.70 -0.64
N ALA A 55 -14.82 3.78 0.53
CA ALA A 55 -15.47 3.56 1.81
C ALA A 55 -16.58 4.60 2.08
N HIS A 56 -16.31 5.88 1.83
CA HIS A 56 -17.32 6.94 1.95
C HIS A 56 -18.44 6.80 0.91
N LEU A 57 -18.13 6.45 -0.35
CA LEU A 57 -19.16 6.19 -1.36
C LEU A 57 -20.06 5.01 -0.99
N PHE A 58 -19.51 4.00 -0.32
CA PHE A 58 -20.29 2.88 0.19
C PHE A 58 -21.19 3.33 1.36
N MET A 59 -20.65 4.15 2.27
CA MET A 59 -21.41 4.78 3.35
C MET A 59 -22.58 5.64 2.84
N ASP A 60 -22.37 6.44 1.80
CA ASP A 60 -23.42 7.25 1.19
C ASP A 60 -24.55 6.40 0.60
N ARG A 61 -24.24 5.18 0.12
CA ARG A 61 -25.22 4.27 -0.50
C ARG A 61 -25.95 3.39 0.51
N TYR A 62 -25.27 2.91 1.56
CA TYR A 62 -25.77 1.88 2.46
C TYR A 62 -25.88 2.33 3.93
N GLY A 63 -25.42 3.54 4.27
CA GLY A 63 -25.48 4.10 5.62
C GLY A 63 -24.47 3.52 6.61
N ARG A 64 -23.51 2.71 6.14
CA ARG A 64 -22.45 2.07 6.95
C ARG A 64 -21.17 1.90 6.15
N LEU A 65 -20.05 1.63 6.82
CA LEU A 65 -18.79 1.37 6.12
C LEU A 65 -18.73 -0.06 5.55
N PRO A 66 -17.90 -0.30 4.51
CA PRO A 66 -17.71 -1.64 4.00
C PRO A 66 -16.95 -2.50 5.02
N GLY A 67 -17.47 -3.68 5.32
CA GLY A 67 -16.95 -4.54 6.39
C GLY A 67 -17.33 -4.12 7.81
N ASP A 68 -18.19 -3.10 7.98
CA ASP A 68 -18.91 -2.79 9.23
C ASP A 68 -20.22 -3.58 9.24
N CYS A 69 -20.15 -4.80 9.76
CA CYS A 69 -21.20 -5.81 9.74
C CYS A 69 -22.20 -5.64 10.89
N ASP A 70 -21.87 -4.94 11.97
CA ASP A 70 -22.75 -4.59 13.08
C ASP A 70 -23.32 -3.17 12.97
N SER A 71 -22.94 -2.43 11.93
CA SER A 71 -23.39 -1.07 11.62
C SER A 71 -23.08 -0.08 12.74
N ASP A 72 -21.99 -0.32 13.47
CA ASP A 72 -21.59 0.53 14.59
C ASP A 72 -20.71 1.70 14.13
N GLY A 73 -20.32 1.76 12.85
CA GLY A 73 -19.47 2.79 12.28
C GLY A 73 -17.99 2.42 12.25
N ASP A 74 -17.60 1.24 12.72
CA ASP A 74 -16.23 0.74 12.67
C ASP A 74 -16.12 -0.48 11.75
N VAL A 75 -15.07 -0.51 10.92
CA VAL A 75 -14.76 -1.72 10.16
C VAL A 75 -14.38 -2.83 11.14
N ASN A 76 -15.05 -3.98 11.13
CA ASN A 76 -14.82 -5.04 12.14
C ASN A 76 -13.43 -5.69 12.07
N TYR A 77 -12.65 -5.40 11.02
CA TYR A 77 -11.30 -5.92 10.87
C TYR A 77 -10.29 -5.05 11.61
N ALA A 78 -9.62 -5.57 12.63
CA ALA A 78 -8.73 -4.79 13.50
C ALA A 78 -7.23 -5.10 13.33
N THR A 79 -6.85 -5.92 12.35
CA THR A 79 -5.45 -6.33 12.15
C THR A 79 -4.75 -5.35 11.21
N LEU A 80 -3.57 -4.84 11.59
CA LEU A 80 -2.81 -3.83 10.84
C LEU A 80 -1.59 -4.36 10.06
N ASN A 81 -1.34 -5.67 10.05
CA ASN A 81 -0.15 -6.27 9.41
C ASN A 81 -0.48 -7.50 8.54
N SER A 82 -1.70 -7.57 8.00
CA SER A 82 -2.17 -8.70 7.21
C SER A 82 -1.54 -8.75 5.82
N ALA A 83 -1.00 -9.91 5.46
CA ALA A 83 -0.53 -10.18 4.11
C ALA A 83 -1.70 -10.32 3.11
N SER A 84 -1.45 -10.09 1.83
CA SER A 84 -2.48 -10.23 0.77
C SER A 84 -3.05 -11.65 0.67
N THR A 85 -2.29 -12.66 1.11
CA THR A 85 -2.72 -14.07 1.15
C THR A 85 -3.75 -14.37 2.24
N ALA A 86 -3.90 -13.51 3.25
CA ALA A 86 -4.95 -13.61 4.26
C ALA A 86 -6.35 -13.38 3.66
N PHE A 87 -6.42 -12.80 2.47
CA PHE A 87 -7.65 -12.58 1.72
C PHE A 87 -7.96 -13.77 0.80
N ALA A 88 -9.25 -13.96 0.56
CA ALA A 88 -9.82 -15.06 -0.21
C ALA A 88 -9.45 -14.94 -1.69
N ALA A 89 -9.09 -16.07 -2.29
CA ALA A 89 -8.87 -16.19 -3.73
C ALA A 89 -10.17 -16.22 -4.54
N THR A 90 -11.32 -16.28 -3.88
CA THR A 90 -12.64 -16.28 -4.50
C THR A 90 -13.51 -15.23 -3.83
N ALA A 91 -14.13 -14.36 -4.62
CA ALA A 91 -15.11 -13.42 -4.11
C ALA A 91 -16.35 -14.21 -3.63
N ALA A 92 -16.88 -13.83 -2.47
CA ALA A 92 -18.15 -14.36 -1.99
C ALA A 92 -19.25 -13.30 -2.25
N PRO A 93 -20.42 -13.69 -2.78
CA PRO A 93 -21.54 -12.77 -2.96
C PRO A 93 -22.28 -12.57 -1.63
N ALA A 94 -21.59 -12.00 -0.63
CA ALA A 94 -22.13 -11.80 0.69
C ALA A 94 -22.00 -10.33 1.09
N PHE A 95 -23.14 -9.70 1.38
CA PHE A 95 -23.20 -8.54 2.27
C PHE A 95 -23.30 -9.04 3.70
N CYS A 96 -22.67 -8.33 4.64
CA CYS A 96 -23.06 -8.41 6.03
C CYS A 96 -24.44 -7.79 6.20
N TYR A 97 -25.49 -8.59 6.02
CA TYR A 97 -26.89 -8.21 6.23
C TYR A 97 -27.78 -9.41 6.55
N PRO A 98 -28.65 -9.36 7.59
CA PRO A 98 -28.76 -8.32 8.62
C PRO A 98 -27.58 -8.37 9.62
N PRO A 99 -27.35 -7.34 10.46
CA PRO A 99 -26.08 -7.17 11.16
C PRO A 99 -25.65 -8.40 11.96
N SER A 100 -24.42 -8.84 11.73
CA SER A 100 -23.86 -10.03 12.37
C SER A 100 -22.62 -9.65 13.18
N THR A 101 -22.64 -9.87 14.48
CA THR A 101 -21.62 -9.46 15.46
C THR A 101 -20.27 -10.20 15.34
N GLY A 102 -19.98 -10.88 14.22
CA GLY A 102 -19.03 -11.98 14.20
C GLY A 102 -18.01 -12.04 13.06
N ALA A 103 -18.08 -11.18 12.04
CA ALA A 103 -17.16 -11.30 10.91
C ALA A 103 -16.07 -10.24 10.95
N ALA A 104 -15.07 -10.41 11.83
CA ALA A 104 -13.75 -9.79 11.69
C ALA A 104 -12.99 -10.41 10.48
N ASN A 105 -13.67 -10.46 9.34
CA ASN A 105 -13.20 -11.10 8.13
C ASN A 105 -12.82 -10.01 7.13
N ALA A 106 -11.53 -9.88 6.88
CA ALA A 106 -10.95 -8.91 5.95
C ALA A 106 -11.53 -9.03 4.52
N ASN A 107 -12.18 -10.14 4.18
CA ASN A 107 -12.81 -10.33 2.87
C ASN A 107 -14.13 -9.59 2.72
N GLN A 108 -14.83 -9.27 3.81
CA GLN A 108 -16.17 -8.69 3.74
C GLN A 108 -16.16 -7.30 3.13
N GLN A 109 -15.22 -6.45 3.54
CA GLN A 109 -15.00 -5.14 2.90
C GLN A 109 -14.87 -5.25 1.37
N TRP A 110 -14.10 -6.22 0.87
CA TRP A 110 -13.90 -6.39 -0.57
C TRP A 110 -15.13 -6.95 -1.26
N ASN A 111 -15.76 -7.97 -0.67
CA ASN A 111 -17.00 -8.55 -1.19
C ASN A 111 -18.08 -7.47 -1.33
N GLU A 112 -18.26 -6.63 -0.32
CA GLU A 112 -19.25 -5.55 -0.33
C GLU A 112 -18.94 -4.47 -1.37
N LEU A 113 -17.66 -4.06 -1.50
CA LEU A 113 -17.25 -3.11 -2.54
C LEU A 113 -17.46 -3.68 -3.96
N ILE A 114 -17.24 -4.98 -4.15
CA ILE A 114 -17.52 -5.68 -5.42
C ILE A 114 -19.03 -5.67 -5.69
N GLN A 115 -19.85 -6.09 -4.72
CA GLN A 115 -21.31 -6.16 -4.91
C GLN A 115 -21.95 -4.78 -5.09
N ALA A 116 -21.39 -3.74 -4.47
CA ALA A 116 -21.78 -2.36 -4.67
C ALA A 116 -21.33 -1.76 -6.02
N GLN A 117 -20.62 -2.53 -6.86
CA GLN A 117 -20.03 -2.07 -8.13
C GLN A 117 -19.09 -0.86 -7.96
N LEU A 118 -18.48 -0.71 -6.79
CA LEU A 118 -17.46 0.31 -6.52
C LEU A 118 -16.06 -0.20 -6.87
N GLN A 119 -15.90 -1.52 -7.00
CA GLN A 119 -14.66 -2.19 -7.37
C GLN A 119 -14.90 -3.20 -8.50
N SER A 120 -13.84 -3.51 -9.25
CA SER A 120 -13.83 -4.62 -10.20
C SER A 120 -14.14 -5.95 -9.51
N SER A 121 -14.76 -6.88 -10.24
CA SER A 121 -15.15 -8.21 -9.74
C SER A 121 -13.97 -9.20 -9.60
N ALA A 122 -12.75 -8.70 -9.37
CA ALA A 122 -11.57 -9.52 -9.11
C ALA A 122 -11.64 -10.16 -7.72
N ALA A 123 -10.81 -11.17 -7.48
CA ALA A 123 -10.74 -11.80 -6.16
C ALA A 123 -10.30 -10.80 -5.07
N PRO A 124 -10.86 -10.86 -3.85
CA PRO A 124 -10.44 -10.02 -2.73
C PRO A 124 -8.93 -10.00 -2.51
N ARG A 125 -8.28 -11.17 -2.66
CA ARG A 125 -6.81 -11.28 -2.64
C ARG A 125 -6.09 -10.42 -3.65
N ASP A 126 -6.59 -10.34 -4.87
CA ASP A 126 -5.93 -9.58 -5.94
C ASP A 126 -6.19 -8.08 -5.79
N LEU A 127 -7.37 -7.71 -5.30
CA LEU A 127 -7.71 -6.34 -4.95
C LEU A 127 -6.90 -5.82 -3.75
N ALA A 128 -6.68 -6.70 -2.77
CA ALA A 128 -5.88 -6.40 -1.60
C ALA A 128 -4.39 -6.30 -1.91
N LYS A 129 -3.88 -6.77 -3.06
CA LYS A 129 -2.44 -6.62 -3.38
C LYS A 129 -2.08 -5.17 -3.68
N ASN A 130 -0.97 -4.71 -3.12
CA ASN A 130 -0.37 -3.42 -3.47
C ASN A 130 0.77 -3.58 -4.50
N SER A 131 1.30 -2.46 -5.00
CA SER A 131 2.38 -2.45 -6.02
C SER A 131 3.75 -2.94 -5.53
N PHE A 132 3.89 -3.18 -4.23
CA PHE A 132 5.13 -3.61 -3.57
C PHE A 132 5.10 -5.09 -3.15
N GLY A 133 3.96 -5.77 -3.31
CA GLY A 133 3.79 -7.18 -2.98
C GLY A 133 3.08 -7.42 -1.64
N GLY A 134 2.91 -6.38 -0.83
CA GLY A 134 2.10 -6.41 0.38
C GLY A 134 0.61 -6.25 0.11
N ALA A 135 -0.12 -5.86 1.15
CA ALA A 135 -1.56 -5.69 1.13
C ALA A 135 -2.00 -4.21 1.21
N LYS A 136 -3.23 -3.95 0.83
CA LYS A 136 -4.01 -2.74 1.07
C LYS A 136 -5.41 -3.14 1.49
N TYR A 137 -5.97 -2.52 2.52
CA TYR A 137 -7.31 -2.84 3.02
C TYR A 137 -7.78 -1.83 4.07
N LEU A 138 -9.05 -1.85 4.40
CA LEU A 138 -9.67 -1.11 5.50
C LEU A 138 -9.59 -1.92 6.80
N ALA A 139 -9.34 -1.23 7.90
CA ALA A 139 -9.38 -1.76 9.24
C ALA A 139 -9.89 -0.69 10.22
N ASN A 140 -10.20 -1.08 11.45
CA ASN A 140 -10.36 -0.14 12.55
C ASN A 140 -9.13 -0.13 13.46
N TYR A 141 -8.96 0.98 14.17
CA TYR A 141 -7.92 1.13 15.18
C TYR A 141 -8.37 2.08 16.28
N THR A 142 -8.19 1.68 17.53
CA THR A 142 -8.59 2.48 18.70
C THR A 142 -7.34 2.95 19.44
N THR A 143 -7.22 4.26 19.64
CA THR A 143 -6.13 4.87 20.41
C THR A 143 -6.65 6.01 21.29
N GLY A 144 -6.15 6.09 22.53
CA GLY A 144 -6.59 7.10 23.48
C GLY A 144 -8.09 7.06 23.79
N GLY A 145 -8.74 5.90 23.65
CA GLY A 145 -10.18 5.74 23.84
C GLY A 145 -11.05 6.24 22.68
N VAL A 146 -10.45 6.62 21.55
CA VAL A 146 -11.16 7.04 20.33
C VAL A 146 -10.94 5.99 19.24
N ALA A 147 -12.04 5.57 18.61
CA ALA A 147 -12.02 4.65 17.46
C ALA A 147 -11.82 5.43 16.15
N TYR A 148 -11.00 4.86 15.28
CA TYR A 148 -10.71 5.38 13.94
C TYR A 148 -10.86 4.27 12.93
N ASN A 149 -11.36 4.64 11.75
CA ASN A 149 -11.23 3.80 10.58
C ASN A 149 -9.95 4.16 9.83
N VAL A 150 -9.19 3.14 9.47
CA VAL A 150 -7.87 3.27 8.87
C VAL A 150 -7.77 2.48 7.57
N VAL A 151 -7.02 3.03 6.61
CA VAL A 151 -6.53 2.27 5.45
C VAL A 151 -5.14 1.77 5.78
N VAL A 152 -4.95 0.47 5.74
CA VAL A 152 -3.66 -0.17 5.99
C VAL A 152 -2.98 -0.50 4.68
N LEU A 153 -1.70 -0.16 4.56
CA LEU A 153 -0.80 -0.57 3.50
C LEU A 153 0.36 -1.35 4.12
N THR A 154 0.53 -2.63 3.79
CA THR A 154 1.62 -3.46 4.34
C THR A 154 2.78 -3.60 3.38
N ASP A 155 3.97 -3.93 3.89
CA ASP A 155 5.19 -4.13 3.12
C ASP A 155 5.55 -2.95 2.19
N ILE A 156 5.35 -1.71 2.66
CA ILE A 156 5.68 -0.51 1.90
C ILE A 156 7.12 -0.10 2.20
N PRO A 157 7.99 0.08 1.19
CA PRO A 157 9.32 0.62 1.41
C PRO A 157 9.27 2.02 2.03
N CYS A 158 10.20 2.32 2.93
CA CYS A 158 10.27 3.59 3.64
C CYS A 158 10.24 4.84 2.74
N TYR A 159 10.88 4.82 1.58
CA TYR A 159 10.80 5.96 0.65
C TYR A 159 9.36 6.24 0.18
N ALA A 160 8.59 5.18 -0.05
CA ALA A 160 7.20 5.28 -0.49
C ALA A 160 6.29 5.64 0.68
N ALA A 161 6.54 5.08 1.86
CA ALA A 161 5.78 5.37 3.07
C ALA A 161 5.91 6.85 3.48
N LYS A 162 7.14 7.41 3.48
CA LYS A 162 7.41 8.84 3.71
C LYS A 162 6.78 9.73 2.64
N ALA A 163 6.74 9.27 1.39
CA ALA A 163 6.07 10.00 0.32
C ALA A 163 4.55 10.02 0.56
N VAL A 164 3.94 8.92 0.98
CA VAL A 164 2.50 8.88 1.32
C VAL A 164 2.19 9.84 2.48
N ASP A 165 2.96 9.80 3.55
CA ASP A 165 2.89 10.67 4.73
C ASP A 165 2.90 12.16 4.35
N SER A 166 4.03 12.61 3.79
CA SER A 166 4.21 14.01 3.37
C SER A 166 3.21 14.51 2.32
N ASN A 167 2.58 13.63 1.53
CA ASN A 167 1.54 14.03 0.57
C ASN A 167 0.13 14.09 1.20
N ILE A 168 -0.13 13.39 2.30
CA ILE A 168 -1.45 13.34 2.94
C ILE A 168 -1.62 14.47 3.95
N ASP A 169 -0.69 14.64 4.89
CA ASP A 169 -0.82 15.65 5.97
C ASP A 169 0.29 16.72 5.95
N GLY A 170 1.28 16.61 5.06
CA GLY A 170 2.27 17.65 4.81
C GLY A 170 3.41 17.71 5.83
N THR A 171 3.33 16.89 6.89
CA THR A 171 4.41 16.68 7.85
C THR A 171 5.07 15.32 7.59
N LEU A 172 6.29 15.16 8.11
CA LEU A 172 7.01 13.89 7.99
C LEU A 172 7.17 13.31 9.39
N ASP A 173 6.09 12.69 9.88
CA ASP A 173 5.95 12.23 11.26
C ASP A 173 5.21 10.89 11.36
N ALA A 174 5.98 9.81 11.47
CA ALA A 174 5.48 8.44 11.54
C ALA A 174 4.57 8.07 12.74
N GLY A 175 4.34 8.97 13.69
CA GLY A 175 3.57 8.69 14.92
C GLY A 175 2.57 9.76 15.34
N LEU A 176 2.48 10.85 14.57
CA LEU A 176 1.47 11.89 14.72
C LEU A 176 0.72 12.01 13.39
N GLY A 177 -0.22 12.96 13.29
CA GLY A 177 -0.95 13.16 12.04
C GLY A 177 -1.88 12.01 11.66
N SER A 178 -2.15 11.96 10.35
CA SER A 178 -3.11 11.03 9.72
C SER A 178 -2.42 9.78 9.20
N VAL A 179 -1.11 9.79 9.00
CA VAL A 179 -0.35 8.63 8.52
C VAL A 179 0.61 8.17 9.61
N ARG A 180 0.51 6.90 10.01
CA ARG A 180 1.37 6.35 11.08
C ARG A 180 1.89 4.98 10.71
N ILE A 181 3.04 4.62 11.28
CA ILE A 181 3.59 3.27 11.13
C ILE A 181 2.84 2.31 12.04
N ALA A 182 2.30 1.23 11.48
CA ALA A 182 1.80 0.09 12.24
C ALA A 182 2.97 -0.75 12.77
N THR A 183 2.94 -1.05 14.06
CA THR A 183 3.92 -1.89 14.76
C THR A 183 3.24 -3.21 15.14
N GLY A 184 3.20 -4.14 14.19
CA GLY A 184 2.51 -5.43 14.35
C GLY A 184 1.00 -5.33 14.13
N ALA A 185 0.27 -6.31 14.64
CA ALA A 185 -1.15 -6.49 14.32
C ALA A 185 -2.09 -5.44 14.94
N THR A 186 -1.74 -4.87 16.10
CA THR A 186 -2.71 -4.12 16.93
C THR A 186 -2.14 -2.82 17.51
N ALA A 187 -1.02 -2.34 17.00
CA ALA A 187 -0.38 -1.12 17.51
C ALA A 187 0.13 -0.23 16.38
N VAL A 188 0.19 1.07 16.64
CA VAL A 188 0.88 2.05 15.78
C VAL A 188 1.93 2.79 16.60
N THR A 189 2.92 3.35 15.91
CA THR A 189 3.91 4.24 16.54
C THR A 189 3.20 5.49 17.07
N LEU A 190 3.49 5.84 18.32
CA LEU A 190 3.01 7.08 18.97
C LEU A 190 4.16 8.05 19.28
N ALA A 191 5.38 7.73 18.83
CA ALA A 191 6.54 8.58 19.01
C ALA A 191 6.49 9.78 18.04
N THR A 192 6.82 10.96 18.56
CA THR A 192 6.97 12.22 17.79
C THR A 192 8.13 12.21 16.79
N ASN A 193 9.05 11.24 16.88
CA ASN A 193 10.28 11.24 16.10
C ASN A 193 10.14 10.42 14.81
N ALA A 194 10.59 11.04 13.72
CA ALA A 194 10.57 10.57 12.35
C ALA A 194 11.02 9.11 12.17
N TRP A 195 10.18 8.31 11.52
CA TRP A 195 10.51 7.10 10.76
C TRP A 195 11.66 6.23 11.33
N THR A 196 11.69 6.00 12.65
CA THR A 196 12.80 5.28 13.31
C THR A 196 12.87 3.80 12.94
N ALA A 197 11.75 3.22 12.50
CA ALA A 197 11.69 1.89 11.90
C ALA A 197 12.43 1.80 10.56
N CYS A 198 12.66 2.94 9.88
CA CYS A 198 13.36 3.02 8.60
C CYS A 198 14.87 3.09 8.78
N THR A 199 15.51 1.93 8.94
CA THR A 199 16.98 1.82 8.93
C THR A 199 17.59 2.14 7.58
N THR A 200 16.87 1.86 6.49
CA THR A 200 17.22 2.22 5.10
C THR A 200 15.96 2.63 4.35
N GLU A 201 16.11 3.30 3.20
CA GLU A 201 14.95 3.65 2.34
C GLU A 201 14.25 2.42 1.75
N GLN A 202 14.93 1.28 1.67
CA GLN A 202 14.36 0.01 1.19
C GLN A 202 13.77 -0.86 2.30
N THR A 203 13.94 -0.46 3.57
CA THR A 203 13.29 -1.15 4.69
C THR A 203 11.79 -1.08 4.50
N VAL A 204 11.11 -2.21 4.63
CA VAL A 204 9.66 -2.28 4.50
C VAL A 204 9.00 -2.03 5.84
N VAL A 205 7.89 -1.31 5.82
CA VAL A 205 7.08 -0.95 6.97
C VAL A 205 5.60 -1.05 6.63
N ASP A 206 4.79 -1.26 7.65
CA ASP A 206 3.34 -1.23 7.53
C ASP A 206 2.85 0.17 7.91
N VAL A 207 1.93 0.72 7.13
CA VAL A 207 1.44 2.10 7.26
C VAL A 207 -0.06 2.07 7.45
N ALA A 208 -0.56 2.78 8.46
CA ALA A 208 -1.97 3.02 8.72
C ALA A 208 -2.30 4.48 8.44
N TYR A 209 -3.21 4.72 7.49
CA TYR A 209 -3.77 6.02 7.16
C TYR A 209 -5.14 6.18 7.84
N PHE A 210 -5.21 7.07 8.82
CA PHE A 210 -6.39 7.45 9.59
C PHE A 210 -7.23 8.43 8.77
N TYR A 211 -8.31 7.93 8.17
CA TYR A 211 -9.14 8.74 7.27
C TYR A 211 -10.46 9.17 7.92
N ASP A 212 -10.94 8.44 8.92
CA ASP A 212 -12.20 8.74 9.60
C ASP A 212 -12.05 8.57 11.12
N LYS A 213 -12.54 9.57 11.85
CA LYS A 213 -12.52 9.64 13.31
C LYS A 213 -13.95 9.54 13.80
N ARG A 214 -14.27 8.48 14.54
CA ARG A 214 -15.60 8.32 15.11
C ARG A 214 -15.85 9.40 16.18
N PRO A 215 -16.96 10.15 16.09
CA PRO A 215 -17.38 11.02 17.19
C PRO A 215 -17.76 10.15 18.40
N ASN A 216 -17.31 10.54 19.59
CA ASN A 216 -17.75 9.94 20.85
C ASN A 216 -19.23 10.26 21.12
#